data_AF-A0A5B8NAY1-F1
#
_entry.id   AF-A0A5B8NAY1-F1
#
_cell.length_a   1.000
_cell.length_b   1.000
_cell.length_c   1.000
_cell.angle_alpha   90.00
_cell.angle_beta   90.00
_cell.angle_gamma   90.00
#
_symmetry.space_group_name_H-M   'P 1'
#
loop_
_entity.id
_entity.type
_entity.pdbx_description
1 polymer ?
#
loop_
_entity_poly.entity_id
_entity_poly.type
_entity_poly.pdbx_seq_one_letter_code
_entity_poly.pdbx_strand_id
1 'polypeptide(L)'
;MLFQHSTRVYFWGALAGKRQGLTFDPELLYAAAMFHDIGITHTYHESQRRFEVDGANAARDFLRGHGISEGDIEKVWLAIALHTTPGIPEHMHPEVFLVQAGAGMDMTGRNYDHFTDEERQAVIAAYPRSHDFGHEVIETFYQGLKHRPDSTFGTFNDDFLAFKDADFQRGNLCRIILGSRWEG
;
A
#
# COMPACT_ATOMS: atom_id res chain seq x y z
N MET A 1 -3.62 14.62 -3.29
CA MET A 1 -4.24 13.30 -3.49
C MET A 1 -3.73 12.28 -2.46
N LEU A 2 -2.46 11.84 -2.52
CA LEU A 2 -1.91 10.76 -1.65
C LEU A 2 -2.18 10.97 -0.15
N PHE A 3 -1.96 12.17 0.39
CA PHE A 3 -2.26 12.44 1.81
C PHE A 3 -3.73 12.16 2.21
N GLN A 4 -4.68 12.60 1.37
CA GLN A 4 -6.10 12.34 1.61
C GLN A 4 -6.41 10.84 1.48
N HIS A 5 -5.79 10.16 0.51
CA HIS A 5 -5.87 8.70 0.36
C HIS A 5 -5.38 7.99 1.63
N SER A 6 -4.14 8.23 2.06
CA SER A 6 -3.56 7.69 3.30
C SER A 6 -4.44 7.94 4.51
N THR A 7 -5.07 9.12 4.59
CA THR A 7 -5.96 9.44 5.71
C THR A 7 -7.23 8.60 5.69
N ARG A 8 -7.84 8.43 4.51
CA ARG A 8 -8.97 7.51 4.35
C ARG A 8 -8.57 6.06 4.62
N VAL A 9 -7.39 5.61 4.20
CA VAL A 9 -6.85 4.28 4.51
C VAL A 9 -6.86 4.02 6.01
N TYR A 10 -6.37 4.98 6.82
CA TYR A 10 -6.43 4.89 8.27
C TYR A 10 -7.87 4.70 8.78
N PHE A 11 -8.81 5.54 8.35
CA PHE A 11 -10.20 5.46 8.81
C PHE A 11 -10.90 4.18 8.41
N TRP A 12 -10.74 3.74 7.15
CA TRP A 12 -11.30 2.47 6.68
C TRP A 12 -10.71 1.28 7.44
N GLY A 13 -9.40 1.29 7.67
CA GLY A 13 -8.72 0.29 8.50
C GLY A 13 -9.29 0.28 9.92
N ALA A 14 -9.32 1.43 10.60
CA ALA A 14 -9.81 1.51 11.97
C ALA A 14 -11.28 1.06 12.12
N LEU A 15 -12.16 1.45 11.18
CA LEU A 15 -13.56 1.01 11.14
C LEU A 15 -13.66 -0.51 10.90
N ALA A 16 -12.87 -1.06 9.98
CA ALA A 16 -12.84 -2.49 9.71
C ALA A 16 -12.34 -3.29 10.93
N GLY A 17 -11.34 -2.77 11.65
CA GLY A 17 -10.80 -3.36 12.87
C GLY A 17 -11.83 -3.38 14.00
N LYS A 18 -12.52 -2.25 14.22
CA LYS A 18 -13.62 -2.15 15.19
C LYS A 18 -14.76 -3.12 14.88
N ARG A 19 -15.19 -3.18 13.62
CA ARG A 19 -16.26 -4.10 13.17
C ARG A 19 -15.90 -5.58 13.42
N GLN A 20 -14.62 -5.94 13.25
CA GLN A 20 -14.12 -7.30 13.43
C GLN A 20 -13.71 -7.61 14.88
N GLY A 21 -13.81 -6.65 15.81
CA GLY A 21 -13.39 -6.84 17.19
C GLY A 21 -11.88 -7.02 17.35
N LEU A 22 -11.07 -6.52 16.42
CA LEU A 22 -9.62 -6.63 16.47
C LEU A 22 -9.03 -5.62 17.46
N THR A 23 -8.07 -6.06 18.26
CA THR A 23 -7.26 -5.17 19.11
C THR A 23 -6.01 -4.77 18.34
N PHE A 24 -5.82 -3.47 18.13
CA PHE A 24 -4.68 -2.90 17.42
C PHE A 24 -4.29 -1.56 18.06
N ASP A 25 -3.04 -1.14 17.85
CA ASP A 25 -2.58 0.18 18.25
C ASP A 25 -2.97 1.23 17.18
N PRO A 26 -3.82 2.21 17.52
CA PRO A 26 -4.27 3.22 16.57
C PRO A 26 -3.16 4.15 16.08
N GLU A 27 -2.13 4.41 16.89
CA GLU A 27 -1.00 5.26 16.49
C GLU A 27 -0.09 4.52 15.51
N LEU A 28 0.15 3.22 15.72
CA LEU A 28 0.90 2.40 14.76
C LEU A 28 0.14 2.24 13.44
N LEU A 29 -1.17 2.00 13.49
CA LEU A 29 -2.00 1.96 12.28
C LEU A 29 -1.95 3.31 11.54
N TYR A 30 -2.03 4.42 12.27
CA TYR A 30 -1.95 5.76 11.68
C TYR A 30 -0.59 6.00 11.02
N ALA A 31 0.51 5.70 11.72
CA ALA A 31 1.85 5.83 11.16
C ALA A 31 2.01 4.96 9.90
N ALA A 32 1.58 3.70 9.93
CA ALA A 32 1.66 2.83 8.77
C ALA A 32 0.84 3.38 7.58
N ALA A 33 -0.40 3.81 7.82
CA ALA A 33 -1.24 4.40 6.78
C ALA A 33 -0.66 5.70 6.21
N MET A 34 -0.03 6.56 7.02
CA MET A 34 0.58 7.80 6.52
C MET A 34 1.80 7.56 5.63
N PHE A 35 2.57 6.50 5.91
CA PHE A 35 3.81 6.22 5.21
C PHE A 35 3.66 5.22 4.05
N HIS A 36 2.54 4.50 3.92
CA HIS A 36 2.46 3.36 2.99
C HIS A 36 2.79 3.68 1.53
N ASP A 37 2.41 4.88 1.07
CA ASP A 37 2.63 5.37 -0.30
C ASP A 37 3.75 6.42 -0.43
N ILE A 38 4.49 6.74 0.64
CA ILE A 38 5.52 7.79 0.56
C ILE A 38 6.63 7.40 -0.45
N GLY A 39 6.84 6.09 -0.66
CA GLY A 39 7.76 5.56 -1.66
C GLY A 39 7.38 5.90 -3.11
N ILE A 40 6.14 6.31 -3.40
CA ILE A 40 5.68 6.77 -4.73
C ILE A 40 6.07 8.23 -4.99
N THR A 41 6.39 8.99 -3.94
CA THR A 41 6.67 10.42 -4.07
C THR A 41 7.98 10.71 -4.81
N HIS A 42 8.11 11.95 -5.30
CA HIS A 42 9.29 12.40 -6.05
C HIS A 42 10.62 12.21 -5.29
N THR A 43 10.61 12.19 -3.96
CA THR A 43 11.79 11.89 -3.13
C THR A 43 12.48 10.57 -3.52
N TYR A 44 11.72 9.60 -4.07
CA TYR A 44 12.21 8.26 -4.42
C TYR A 44 12.34 8.04 -5.93
N HIS A 45 12.41 9.11 -6.75
CA HIS A 45 12.48 9.00 -8.21
C HIS A 45 13.77 8.34 -8.75
N GLU A 46 14.82 8.21 -7.94
CA GLU A 46 16.04 7.47 -8.30
C GLU A 46 16.10 6.07 -7.67
N SER A 47 15.17 5.74 -6.76
CA SER A 47 15.16 4.43 -6.09
C SER A 47 14.78 3.32 -7.07
N GLN A 48 15.47 2.19 -6.96
CA GLN A 48 15.18 0.94 -7.68
C GLN A 48 14.54 -0.12 -6.78
N ARG A 49 14.25 0.22 -5.52
CA ARG A 49 13.51 -0.67 -4.61
C ARG A 49 12.02 -0.62 -4.93
N ARG A 50 11.30 -1.64 -4.48
CA ARG A 50 9.85 -1.58 -4.29
C ARG A 50 9.46 -0.35 -3.50
N PHE A 51 8.44 0.38 -3.95
CA PHE A 51 8.01 1.62 -3.28
C PHE A 51 7.52 1.34 -1.85
N GLU A 52 6.94 0.16 -1.64
CA GLU A 52 6.48 -0.31 -0.33
C GLU A 52 7.67 -0.43 0.63
N VAL A 53 8.81 -0.91 0.14
CA VAL A 53 10.04 -1.02 0.94
C VAL A 53 10.63 0.36 1.24
N ASP A 54 10.59 1.29 0.29
CA ASP A 54 11.00 2.67 0.51
C ASP A 54 10.15 3.34 1.60
N GLY A 55 8.83 3.18 1.53
CA GLY A 55 7.92 3.72 2.55
C GLY A 55 8.08 3.07 3.91
N ALA A 56 8.25 1.75 3.96
CA ALA A 56 8.49 1.02 5.19
C ALA A 56 9.81 1.46 5.87
N ASN A 57 10.87 1.64 5.09
CA ASN A 57 12.15 2.15 5.59
C ASN A 57 12.03 3.58 6.13
N ALA A 58 11.30 4.46 5.44
CA ALA A 58 11.05 5.82 5.90
C ALA A 58 10.30 5.84 7.24
N ALA A 59 9.27 5.00 7.39
CA ALA A 59 8.51 4.87 8.63
C ALA A 59 9.39 4.36 9.77
N ARG A 60 10.21 3.33 9.52
CA ARG A 60 11.16 2.81 10.50
C ARG A 60 12.09 3.91 11.01
N ASP A 61 12.71 4.64 10.10
CA ASP A 61 13.71 5.65 10.47
C ASP A 61 13.04 6.81 11.22
N PHE A 62 11.81 7.20 10.84
CA PHE A 62 11.00 8.16 11.57
C PHE A 62 10.65 7.69 12.99
N LEU A 63 10.13 6.47 13.14
CA LEU A 63 9.69 5.92 14.43
C LEU A 63 10.86 5.66 15.39
N ARG A 64 12.02 5.22 14.88
CA ARG A 64 13.26 5.15 15.67
C ARG A 64 13.66 6.50 16.24
N GLY A 65 13.53 7.56 15.44
CA GLY A 65 13.77 8.94 15.89
C GLY A 65 12.85 9.39 17.03
N HIS A 66 11.71 8.72 17.24
CA HIS A 66 10.74 8.98 18.29
C HIS A 66 10.80 7.97 19.45
N GLY A 67 11.79 7.07 19.48
CA GLY A 67 11.99 6.12 20.57
C GLY A 67 10.95 5.00 20.63
N ILE A 68 10.27 4.70 19.53
CA ILE A 68 9.35 3.57 19.42
C ILE A 68 10.13 2.25 19.48
N SER A 69 9.51 1.21 20.05
CA SER A 69 10.14 -0.10 20.21
C SER A 69 10.42 -0.76 18.86
N GLU A 70 11.51 -1.53 18.74
CA GLU A 70 11.83 -2.25 17.49
C GLU A 70 10.73 -3.24 17.08
N GLY A 71 10.01 -3.83 18.04
CA GLY A 71 8.89 -4.72 17.73
C GLY A 71 7.69 -3.99 17.13
N ASP A 72 7.39 -2.77 17.57
CA ASP A 72 6.31 -1.97 16.99
C ASP A 72 6.71 -1.36 15.64
N ILE A 73 7.99 -0.97 15.52
CA ILE A 73 8.60 -0.59 14.25
C ILE A 73 8.48 -1.72 13.23
N GLU A 74 8.75 -2.96 13.62
CA GLU A 74 8.62 -4.13 12.74
C GLU A 74 7.17 -4.32 12.27
N LYS A 75 6.18 -4.18 13.16
CA LYS A 75 4.76 -4.22 12.78
C LYS A 75 4.41 -3.17 11.74
N VAL A 76 4.83 -1.91 11.95
CA VAL A 76 4.58 -0.81 11.00
C VAL A 76 5.30 -1.07 9.67
N TRP A 77 6.56 -1.52 9.73
CA TRP A 77 7.33 -1.83 8.54
C TRP A 77 6.64 -2.93 7.72
N LEU A 78 6.19 -4.01 8.34
CA LEU A 78 5.46 -5.10 7.69
C LEU A 78 4.12 -4.64 7.12
N ALA A 79 3.38 -3.82 7.87
CA ALA A 79 2.11 -3.26 7.42
C ALA A 79 2.26 -2.46 6.13
N ILE A 80 3.33 -1.67 6.02
CA ILE A 80 3.63 -0.93 4.80
C ILE A 80 4.19 -1.86 3.72
N ALA A 81 5.17 -2.71 4.01
CA ALA A 81 5.84 -3.53 3.00
C ALA A 81 4.89 -4.53 2.29
N LEU A 82 3.83 -4.97 2.98
CA LEU A 82 2.91 -6.00 2.51
C LEU A 82 1.53 -5.48 2.11
N HIS A 83 1.24 -4.18 2.19
CA HIS A 83 -0.11 -3.67 1.92
C HIS A 83 -0.58 -3.93 0.49
N THR A 84 0.34 -4.07 -0.47
CA THR A 84 0.07 -4.41 -1.88
C THR A 84 0.12 -5.91 -2.18
N THR A 85 0.17 -6.77 -1.16
CA THR A 85 0.31 -8.23 -1.32
C THR A 85 -0.90 -8.96 -0.74
N PRO A 86 -2.04 -9.04 -1.44
CA PRO A 86 -3.24 -9.73 -0.96
C PRO A 86 -2.95 -11.20 -0.59
N GLY A 87 -3.67 -11.71 0.41
CA GLY A 87 -3.54 -13.10 0.87
C GLY A 87 -2.43 -13.35 1.89
N ILE A 88 -1.61 -12.36 2.23
CA ILE A 88 -0.60 -12.47 3.31
C ILE A 88 -1.01 -11.66 4.56
N PRO A 89 -1.34 -10.36 4.47
CA PRO A 89 -1.63 -9.52 5.65
C PRO A 89 -2.69 -10.04 6.61
N GLU A 90 -3.72 -10.73 6.10
CA GLU A 90 -4.82 -11.31 6.89
C GLU A 90 -4.39 -12.40 7.90
N HIS A 91 -3.18 -12.92 7.76
CA HIS A 91 -2.59 -13.91 8.67
C HIS A 91 -1.56 -13.32 9.65
N MET A 92 -1.42 -11.98 9.70
CA MET A 92 -0.41 -11.28 10.47
C MET A 92 -1.02 -10.42 11.60
N HIS A 93 -0.21 -9.58 12.23
CA HIS A 93 -0.70 -8.63 13.22
C HIS A 93 -1.81 -7.74 12.64
N PRO A 94 -2.82 -7.34 13.46
CA PRO A 94 -3.95 -6.54 12.99
C PRO A 94 -3.55 -5.29 12.21
N GLU A 95 -2.51 -4.56 12.61
CA GLU A 95 -2.03 -3.37 11.90
C GLU A 95 -1.66 -3.68 10.44
N VAL A 96 -1.05 -4.85 10.20
CA VAL A 96 -0.64 -5.30 8.86
C VAL A 96 -1.86 -5.56 7.98
N PHE A 97 -2.83 -6.28 8.51
CA PHE A 97 -4.11 -6.52 7.84
C PHE A 97 -4.88 -5.21 7.57
N LEU A 98 -4.96 -4.33 8.56
CA LEU A 98 -5.84 -3.15 8.52
C LEU A 98 -5.35 -2.07 7.55
N VAL A 99 -4.04 -1.90 7.35
CA VAL A 99 -3.51 -1.03 6.29
C VAL A 99 -3.92 -1.57 4.92
N GLN A 100 -3.77 -2.88 4.69
CA GLN A 100 -4.17 -3.49 3.42
C GLN A 100 -5.69 -3.40 3.19
N ALA A 101 -6.49 -3.64 4.22
CA ALA A 101 -7.94 -3.55 4.16
C ALA A 101 -8.39 -2.12 3.86
N GLY A 102 -7.76 -1.13 4.51
CA GLY A 102 -8.03 0.29 4.27
C GLY A 102 -7.64 0.75 2.88
N ALA A 103 -6.46 0.35 2.39
CA ALA A 103 -5.99 0.63 1.04
C ALA A 103 -6.89 -0.02 -0.02
N GLY A 104 -7.28 -1.29 0.18
CA GLY A 104 -8.21 -1.98 -0.71
C GLY A 104 -9.61 -1.35 -0.74
N MET A 105 -10.12 -0.88 0.40
CA MET A 105 -11.38 -0.13 0.43
C MET A 105 -11.25 1.19 -0.33
N ASP A 106 -10.21 1.98 -0.09
CA ASP A 106 -10.09 3.30 -0.72
C ASP A 106 -9.76 3.20 -2.22
N MET A 107 -8.88 2.30 -2.65
CA MET A 107 -8.49 2.21 -4.05
C MET A 107 -9.53 1.48 -4.90
N THR A 108 -10.05 0.36 -4.43
CA THR A 108 -10.86 -0.56 -5.26
C THR A 108 -12.26 -0.83 -4.74
N GLY A 109 -12.68 -0.18 -3.65
CA GLY A 109 -13.97 -0.46 -3.02
C GLY A 109 -14.08 -1.87 -2.43
N ARG A 110 -12.96 -2.49 -2.06
CA ARG A 110 -13.00 -3.83 -1.46
C ARG A 110 -13.79 -3.80 -0.16
N ASN A 111 -14.74 -4.71 0.01
CA ASN A 111 -15.65 -4.77 1.17
C ASN A 111 -16.51 -3.51 1.34
N TYR A 112 -16.80 -2.78 0.25
CA TYR A 112 -17.58 -1.54 0.29
C TYR A 112 -18.89 -1.69 1.08
N ASP A 113 -19.64 -2.76 0.81
CA ASP A 113 -20.95 -3.02 1.41
C ASP A 113 -20.89 -3.40 2.91
N HIS A 114 -19.69 -3.66 3.45
CA HIS A 114 -19.53 -3.94 4.89
C HIS A 114 -19.44 -2.67 5.75
N PHE A 115 -19.33 -1.49 5.15
CA PHE A 115 -19.40 -0.20 5.84
C PHE A 115 -20.83 0.33 5.78
N THR A 116 -21.27 1.12 6.76
CA THR A 116 -22.60 1.75 6.67
C THR A 116 -22.55 2.97 5.74
N ASP A 117 -23.71 3.44 5.27
CA ASP A 117 -23.76 4.69 4.50
C ASP A 117 -23.24 5.87 5.29
N GLU A 118 -23.54 5.93 6.59
CA GLU A 118 -23.08 6.98 7.50
C GLU A 118 -21.56 6.97 7.66
N GLU A 119 -20.95 5.79 7.84
CA GLU A 119 -19.49 5.64 7.90
C GLU A 119 -18.85 6.09 6.59
N ARG A 120 -19.42 5.66 5.46
CA ARG A 120 -18.91 6.02 4.13
C ARG A 120 -18.95 7.52 3.90
N GLN A 121 -20.10 8.14 4.19
CA GLN A 121 -20.31 9.57 4.03
C GLN A 121 -19.41 10.38 4.97
N ALA A 122 -19.24 9.97 6.23
CA ALA A 122 -18.40 10.68 7.19
C ALA A 122 -16.95 10.77 6.73
N VAL A 123 -16.36 9.65 6.29
CA VAL A 123 -14.96 9.61 5.84
C VAL A 123 -14.77 10.41 4.54
N ILE A 124 -15.68 10.26 3.57
CA ILE A 124 -15.58 11.00 2.29
C ILE A 124 -15.83 12.50 2.48
N ALA A 125 -16.73 12.89 3.38
CA ALA A 125 -16.96 14.31 3.70
C ALA A 125 -15.74 14.94 4.38
N ALA A 126 -15.10 14.22 5.31
CA ALA A 126 -13.91 14.71 6.01
C ALA A 126 -12.67 14.73 5.10
N TYR A 127 -12.52 13.75 4.21
CA TYR A 127 -11.38 13.61 3.31
C TYR A 127 -11.83 13.34 1.88
N PRO A 128 -12.29 14.37 1.16
CA PRO A 128 -12.87 14.22 -0.17
C PRO A 128 -11.96 13.51 -1.17
N ARG A 129 -12.58 12.76 -2.08
CA ARG A 129 -11.94 12.25 -3.29
C ARG A 129 -12.07 13.31 -4.39
N SER A 130 -11.07 13.43 -5.24
CA SER A 130 -11.19 14.20 -6.48
C SER A 130 -12.24 13.56 -7.39
N HIS A 131 -12.86 14.37 -8.25
CA HIS A 131 -13.80 13.88 -9.26
C HIS A 131 -13.17 12.81 -10.17
N ASP A 132 -11.87 12.94 -10.45
CA ASP A 132 -11.12 12.05 -11.33
C ASP A 132 -10.12 11.15 -10.58
N PHE A 133 -10.43 10.81 -9.33
CA PHE A 133 -9.53 10.09 -8.42
C PHE A 133 -8.89 8.82 -9.04
N GLY A 134 -9.66 8.05 -9.81
CA GLY A 134 -9.15 6.84 -10.46
C GLY A 134 -7.99 7.12 -11.43
N HIS A 135 -8.15 8.10 -12.34
CA HIS A 135 -7.10 8.47 -13.28
C HIS A 135 -5.92 9.15 -12.57
N GLU A 136 -6.17 9.97 -11.55
CA GLU A 136 -5.11 10.60 -10.76
C GLU A 136 -4.24 9.56 -10.04
N VAL A 137 -4.85 8.52 -9.47
CA VAL A 137 -4.12 7.40 -8.83
C VAL A 137 -3.31 6.64 -9.87
N ILE A 138 -3.91 6.25 -10.99
CA ILE A 138 -3.21 5.52 -12.06
C ILE A 138 -2.00 6.31 -12.54
N GLU A 139 -2.17 7.61 -12.79
CA GLU A 139 -1.07 8.48 -13.22
C GLU A 139 0.01 8.60 -12.15
N THR A 140 -0.37 8.80 -10.89
CA THR A 140 0.58 8.94 -9.77
C THR A 140 1.44 7.69 -9.60
N PHE A 141 0.81 6.51 -9.62
CA PHE A 141 1.52 5.23 -9.49
C PHE A 141 2.39 4.95 -10.73
N TYR A 142 1.89 5.21 -11.94
CA TYR A 142 2.70 5.08 -13.15
C TYR A 142 3.96 5.95 -13.09
N GLN A 143 3.83 7.23 -12.75
CA GLN A 143 4.98 8.13 -12.63
C GLN A 143 5.98 7.67 -11.55
N GLY A 144 5.49 7.11 -10.45
CA GLY A 144 6.32 6.59 -9.36
C GLY A 144 6.96 5.22 -9.62
N LEU A 145 6.58 4.52 -10.69
CA LEU A 145 7.03 3.15 -10.98
C LEU A 145 7.75 3.00 -12.32
N LYS A 146 7.48 3.86 -13.32
CA LYS A 146 8.03 3.73 -14.68
C LYS A 146 9.56 3.73 -14.76
N HIS A 147 10.25 4.32 -13.77
CA HIS A 147 11.71 4.35 -13.68
C HIS A 147 12.32 3.13 -12.98
N ARG A 148 11.49 2.23 -12.44
CA ARG A 148 11.88 1.01 -11.73
C ARG A 148 10.95 -0.17 -12.09
N PRO A 149 10.76 -0.48 -13.38
CA PRO A 149 9.78 -1.48 -13.82
C PRO A 149 10.03 -2.87 -13.21
N ASP A 150 11.29 -3.28 -13.07
CA ASP A 150 11.66 -4.59 -12.52
C ASP A 150 11.20 -4.78 -11.06
N SER A 151 11.06 -3.68 -10.30
CA SER A 151 10.58 -3.73 -8.91
C SER A 151 9.10 -4.12 -8.79
N THR A 152 8.34 -4.04 -9.89
CA THR A 152 6.90 -4.36 -9.93
C THR A 152 6.62 -5.85 -10.17
N PHE A 153 7.62 -6.63 -10.61
CA PHE A 153 7.45 -8.04 -10.95
C PHE A 153 6.95 -8.87 -9.75
N GLY A 154 5.87 -9.62 -9.97
CA GLY A 154 5.25 -10.46 -8.93
C GLY A 154 4.31 -9.71 -7.98
N THR A 155 3.97 -8.46 -8.29
CA THR A 155 2.98 -7.65 -7.56
C THR A 155 1.89 -7.20 -8.52
N PHE A 156 0.76 -6.68 -8.04
CA PHE A 156 -0.23 -6.05 -8.93
C PHE A 156 0.23 -4.69 -9.47
N ASN A 157 1.38 -4.15 -9.03
CA ASN A 157 1.81 -2.80 -9.41
C ASN A 157 2.26 -2.71 -10.87
N ASP A 158 2.58 -3.85 -11.49
CA ASP A 158 2.89 -3.92 -12.92
C ASP A 158 1.65 -3.63 -13.81
N ASP A 159 0.44 -3.68 -13.24
CA ASP A 159 -0.80 -3.25 -13.90
C ASP A 159 -0.80 -1.76 -14.27
N PHE A 160 -0.23 -0.89 -13.42
CA PHE A 160 -0.13 0.54 -13.73
C PHE A 160 0.78 0.80 -14.93
N LEU A 161 1.88 0.03 -15.04
CA LEU A 161 2.81 0.11 -16.16
C LEU A 161 2.16 -0.42 -17.43
N ALA A 162 1.59 -1.62 -17.38
CA ALA A 162 0.92 -2.24 -18.52
C ALA A 162 -0.28 -1.43 -19.04
N PHE A 163 -0.97 -0.69 -18.16
CA PHE A 163 -2.08 0.17 -18.56
C PHE A 163 -1.61 1.46 -19.27
N LYS A 164 -0.46 2.01 -18.89
CA LYS A 164 0.02 3.33 -19.35
C LYS A 164 1.09 3.26 -20.45
N ASP A 165 1.83 2.16 -20.53
CA ASP A 165 2.92 1.94 -21.46
C ASP A 165 2.65 0.67 -22.28
N ALA A 166 2.35 0.85 -23.57
CA ALA A 166 2.05 -0.24 -24.49
C ALA A 166 3.27 -1.11 -24.82
N ASP A 167 4.48 -0.59 -24.61
CA ASP A 167 5.72 -1.32 -24.87
C ASP A 167 6.21 -2.09 -23.64
N PHE A 168 5.65 -1.82 -22.45
CA PHE A 168 6.02 -2.51 -21.21
C PHE A 168 5.79 -4.02 -21.30
N GLN A 169 6.87 -4.78 -21.08
CA GLN A 169 6.84 -6.24 -21.07
C GLN A 169 6.89 -6.75 -19.63
N ARG A 170 5.83 -7.45 -19.21
CA ARG A 170 5.79 -8.09 -17.89
C ARG A 170 6.84 -9.18 -17.79
N GLY A 171 7.45 -9.27 -16.60
CA GLY A 171 8.29 -10.41 -16.26
C GLY A 171 7.50 -11.72 -16.34
N ASN A 172 8.17 -12.80 -16.72
CA ASN A 172 7.55 -14.12 -16.83
C ASN A 172 8.42 -15.16 -16.12
N LEU A 173 7.96 -15.58 -14.94
CA LEU A 173 8.70 -16.52 -14.10
C LEU A 173 8.95 -17.86 -14.81
N CYS A 174 7.96 -18.38 -15.55
CA CYS A 174 8.11 -19.64 -16.28
C CYS A 174 9.22 -19.54 -17.33
N ARG A 175 9.33 -18.42 -18.06
CA ARG A 175 10.45 -18.19 -19.00
C ARG A 175 11.79 -18.13 -18.28
N ILE A 176 11.84 -17.49 -17.11
CA ILE A 176 13.06 -17.43 -16.28
C ILE A 176 13.46 -18.83 -15.80
N ILE A 177 12.50 -19.63 -15.31
CA ILE A 177 12.73 -21.01 -14.87
C ILE A 177 13.24 -21.87 -16.03
N LEU A 178 12.58 -21.82 -17.20
CA LEU A 178 12.98 -22.60 -18.38
C LEU A 178 14.32 -22.15 -18.98
N GLY A 179 14.71 -20.89 -18.74
CA GLY A 179 16.02 -20.35 -19.12
C GLY A 179 17.09 -20.48 -18.04
N SER A 180 16.78 -21.11 -16.90
CA SER A 180 17.71 -21.30 -15.79
C SER A 180 18.88 -22.21 -16.21
N ARG A 181 20.07 -21.91 -15.69
CA ARG A 181 21.29 -22.73 -15.91
C ARG A 181 21.36 -23.97 -15.03
N TRP A 182 20.42 -24.13 -14.09
CA TRP A 182 20.35 -25.31 -13.25
C TRP A 182 20.00 -26.54 -14.10
N GLU A 183 20.86 -27.56 -14.08
CA GLU A 183 20.55 -28.88 -14.65
C GLU A 183 19.50 -29.58 -13.77
N GLY A 184 18.52 -30.24 -14.39
CA GLY A 184 17.43 -30.98 -13.72
C GLY A 184 17.74 -32.45 -13.51
#